data_AF-A0A7C4AAV6-F1
#
_entry.id   AF-A0A7C4AAV6-F1
#
_cell.length_a   1.000
_cell.length_b   1.000
_cell.length_c   1.000
_cell.angle_alpha   90.00
_cell.angle_beta   90.00
_cell.angle_gamma   90.00
#
_symmetry.space_group_name_H-M   'P 1'
#
loop_
_entity.id
_entity.type
_entity.pdbx_description
1 polymer ?
#
loop_
_entity_poly.entity_id
_entity_poly.type
_entity_poly.pdbx_seq_one_letter_code
_entity_poly.pdbx_strand_id
1 'polypeptide(L)' 'MNSDSLSRRDFIKRSGVMGAGVAAAQMLPLRFLQAQPVPDIPNPLAQYPNRDWEKLYRDQYAYDDWFSWVCAPNDTHNCR' A
#
# COMPACT_ATOMS: atom_id res chain seq x y z
N MET A 1 6.48 32.37 -50.48
CA MET A 1 6.91 31.82 -49.18
C MET A 1 7.64 30.52 -49.50
N ASN A 2 8.97 30.50 -49.41
CA ASN A 2 9.79 29.36 -49.80
C ASN A 2 9.52 28.17 -48.87
N SER A 3 9.12 27.04 -49.44
CA SER A 3 9.00 25.77 -48.76
C SER A 3 10.40 25.20 -48.56
N ASP A 4 11.03 25.43 -47.41
CA ASP A 4 12.29 24.75 -47.05
C ASP A 4 12.02 23.25 -46.95
N SER A 5 12.42 22.51 -47.98
CA SER A 5 12.32 21.06 -48.03
C SER A 5 13.15 20.46 -46.89
N LEU A 6 12.53 19.65 -46.04
CA LEU A 6 13.16 19.07 -44.86
C LEU A 6 14.35 18.19 -45.28
N SER A 7 15.57 18.66 -45.04
CA SER A 7 16.77 17.92 -45.43
C SER A 7 16.94 16.65 -44.56
N ARG A 8 17.58 15.60 -45.09
CA ARG A 8 17.94 14.40 -44.31
C ARG A 8 18.67 14.75 -43.01
N ARG A 9 19.54 15.75 -43.05
CA ARG A 9 20.29 16.23 -41.88
C ARG A 9 19.40 16.90 -40.85
N ASP A 10 18.43 17.71 -41.28
CA ASP A 10 17.47 18.34 -40.37
C ASP A 10 16.50 17.34 -39.76
N PHE A 11 16.11 16.32 -40.52
CA PHE A 11 15.32 15.21 -40.00
C PHE A 11 16.06 14.47 -38.87
N ILE A 12 17.33 14.11 -39.09
CA ILE A 12 18.16 13.42 -38.08
C ILE A 12 18.37 14.29 -36.85
N LYS A 13 18.65 15.59 -37.03
CA LYS A 13 18.80 16.52 -35.90
C LYS A 13 17.52 16.65 -35.08
N ARG A 14 16.39 16.83 -35.74
CA ARG A 14 15.08 17.01 -35.07
C ARG A 14 14.64 15.73 -34.36
N SER A 15 14.78 14.57 -35.00
CA SER A 15 14.45 13.27 -34.39
C SER A 15 15.34 12.94 -33.20
N GLY A 16 16.65 13.23 -33.28
CA GLY A 16 17.58 13.08 -32.15
C GLY A 16 17.20 13.95 -30.95
N VAL A 17 16.88 15.22 -31.18
CA VAL A 17 16.43 16.15 -30.13
C VAL A 17 15.10 15.69 -29.52
N MET A 18 14.15 15.24 -30.33
CA MET A 18 12.86 14.74 -29.84
C MET A 18 13.03 13.49 -28.98
N GLY A 19 13.80 12.50 -29.46
CA GLY A 19 14.06 11.26 -28.73
C GLY A 19 14.78 11.50 -27.40
N ALA A 20 15.78 12.38 -27.39
CA ALA A 20 16.48 12.77 -26.17
C ALA A 20 15.57 13.53 -25.20
N GLY A 21 14.69 14.40 -25.70
CA GLY A 21 13.71 15.13 -24.88
C GLY A 21 12.71 14.22 -24.20
N VAL A 22 12.18 13.21 -24.91
CA VAL A 22 11.28 12.21 -24.33
C VAL A 22 12.02 11.38 -23.27
N ALA A 23 13.24 10.90 -23.57
CA ALA A 23 14.04 10.13 -22.62
C ALA A 23 14.36 10.92 -21.34
N ALA A 24 14.74 12.20 -21.48
CA ALA A 24 14.98 13.09 -20.35
C ALA A 24 13.70 13.35 -19.54
N ALA A 25 12.54 13.49 -20.19
CA ALA A 25 11.26 13.64 -19.51
C ALA A 25 10.89 12.40 -18.69
N GLN A 26 11.27 11.20 -19.12
CA GLN A 26 11.08 9.97 -18.34
C GLN A 26 11.98 9.89 -17.10
N MET A 27 13.09 10.64 -17.08
CA MET A 27 14.00 10.71 -15.94
C MET A 27 13.63 11.83 -14.95
N LEU A 28 12.64 12.67 -15.27
CA LEU A 28 12.17 13.69 -14.34
C LEU A 28 11.56 13.04 -13.09
N PRO A 29 11.76 13.64 -11.91
CA PRO A 29 11.17 13.15 -10.66
C PRO A 29 9.63 13.20 -10.65
N LEU A 30 9.04 13.86 -11.63
CA LEU A 30 7.58 13.99 -11.81
C LEU A 30 6.91 12.73 -12.36
N ARG A 31 7.67 11.71 -12.82
CA ARG A 31 7.11 10.42 -13.25
C ARG A 31 6.24 9.74 -12.19
N PHE A 32 6.55 9.97 -10.92
CA PHE A 32 5.79 9.43 -9.78
C PHE A 32 4.46 10.16 -9.54
N LEU A 33 4.26 11.33 -10.16
CA LEU A 33 3.02 12.09 -10.13
C LEU A 33 2.09 11.73 -11.29
N GLN A 34 2.56 10.92 -12.26
CA GLN A 34 1.65 10.38 -13.26
C GLN A 34 0.62 9.53 -12.55
N ALA A 35 -0.66 9.76 -12.88
CA ALA A 35 -1.75 8.94 -12.41
C ALA A 35 -1.42 7.49 -12.74
N GLN A 36 -1.04 6.74 -11.71
CA GLN A 36 -0.88 5.30 -11.82
C GLN A 36 -2.28 4.76 -12.16
N PRO A 37 -2.42 3.82 -13.10
CA PRO A 37 -3.66 3.09 -13.26
C PRO A 37 -3.93 2.41 -11.91
N VAL A 38 -4.81 3.02 -11.12
CA VAL A 38 -5.27 2.43 -9.88
C VAL A 38 -6.14 1.27 -10.33
N PRO A 39 -5.81 0.01 -9.96
CA PRO A 39 -6.73 -1.09 -10.18
C PRO A 39 -8.09 -0.72 -9.59
N ASP A 40 -9.19 -1.22 -10.15
CA ASP A 40 -10.52 -0.98 -9.57
C ASP A 40 -10.49 -1.50 -8.13
N ILE A 41 -10.38 -0.59 -7.16
CA ILE A 41 -10.28 -0.95 -5.74
C ILE A 41 -11.73 -1.19 -5.30
N PRO A 42 -12.16 -2.45 -5.11
CA PRO A 42 -13.50 -2.73 -4.63
C PRO A 42 -13.70 -2.04 -3.28
N ASN A 43 -14.93 -1.59 -3.01
CA ASN A 43 -15.26 -0.90 -1.75
C ASN A 43 -14.75 -1.71 -0.55
N PRO A 44 -13.78 -1.19 0.23
CA PRO A 44 -13.17 -1.92 1.35
C PRO A 44 -14.15 -2.19 2.50
N LEU A 45 -15.34 -1.58 2.47
CA LEU A 45 -16.44 -1.80 3.41
C LEU A 45 -17.53 -2.74 2.86
N ALA A 46 -17.44 -3.19 1.61
CA ALA A 46 -18.44 -4.07 1.01
C ALA A 46 -18.45 -5.49 1.62
N GLN A 47 -17.34 -5.87 2.26
CA GLN A 47 -17.18 -7.14 2.93
C GLN A 47 -16.50 -6.95 4.28
N TYR A 48 -16.91 -7.74 5.26
CA TYR A 48 -16.25 -7.78 6.54
C TYR A 48 -14.88 -8.45 6.40
N PRO A 49 -13.79 -7.91 6.98
CA PRO A 49 -12.46 -8.50 6.82
C PRO A 49 -12.35 -9.87 7.50
N ASN A 50 -11.35 -10.65 7.09
CA ASN A 50 -10.99 -11.89 7.78
C ASN A 50 -10.65 -11.59 9.26
N ARG A 51 -11.25 -12.36 10.18
CA ARG A 51 -11.06 -12.23 11.64
C ARG A 51 -10.38 -13.46 12.26
N ASP A 52 -9.80 -14.35 11.47
CA ASP A 52 -9.21 -15.60 11.96
C ASP A 52 -8.05 -15.32 12.93
N TRP A 53 -7.39 -14.16 12.77
CA TRP A 53 -6.37 -13.67 13.70
C TRP A 53 -6.89 -13.49 15.14
N GLU A 54 -8.18 -13.21 15.34
CA GLU A 54 -8.76 -13.06 16.69
C GLU A 54 -8.78 -14.37 17.45
N LYS A 55 -8.82 -15.50 16.72
CA LYS A 55 -8.81 -16.83 17.32
C LYS A 55 -7.57 -17.03 18.19
N LEU A 56 -6.41 -16.52 17.76
CA LEU A 56 -5.17 -16.59 18.53
C LEU A 56 -5.33 -16.01 19.94
N TYR A 57 -5.92 -14.83 20.05
CA TYR A 57 -6.14 -14.19 21.35
C TYR A 57 -7.22 -14.89 22.16
N ARG A 58 -8.30 -15.36 21.52
CA ARG A 58 -9.36 -16.10 22.23
C ARG A 58 -8.87 -17.42 22.78
N ASP A 59 -8.06 -18.15 22.01
CA ASP A 59 -7.46 -19.42 22.41
C ASP A 59 -6.48 -19.22 23.58
N GLN A 60 -5.73 -18.11 23.58
CA GLN A 60 -4.80 -17.80 24.68
C GLN A 60 -5.49 -17.64 26.04
N TYR A 61 -6.73 -17.13 26.04
CA TYR A 61 -7.53 -16.95 27.26
C TYR A 61 -8.54 -18.09 27.50
N ALA A 62 -8.52 -19.13 26.66
CA ALA A 62 -9.36 -20.31 26.86
C ALA A 62 -8.83 -21.12 28.06
N TYR A 63 -9.75 -21.65 28.85
CA TYR A 63 -9.47 -22.52 29.99
C TYR A 63 -10.36 -23.76 29.92
N ASP A 64 -9.84 -24.89 30.42
CA ASP A 64 -10.58 -26.16 30.42
C ASP A 64 -11.67 -26.19 31.51
N ASP A 65 -11.40 -25.56 32.65
CA ASP A 65 -12.34 -25.40 33.76
C ASP A 65 -12.00 -24.18 34.61
N TRP A 66 -12.94 -23.75 35.43
CA TRP A 66 -12.77 -22.66 36.39
C TRP A 66 -13.40 -23.03 37.72
N PHE A 67 -12.74 -22.62 38.79
CA PHE A 67 -13.29 -22.74 40.14
C PHE A 67 -13.02 -21.45 40.89
N SER A 68 -13.87 -21.17 41.88
CA SER A 68 -13.60 -20.05 42.75
C SER A 68 -12.65 -20.46 43.86
N TRP A 69 -11.65 -19.61 44.09
CA TRP A 69 -10.65 -19.78 45.11
C TRP A 69 -10.56 -18.50 45.95
N VAL A 70 -10.12 -18.64 47.20
CA VAL A 70 -9.89 -17.53 48.11
C VAL A 70 -8.50 -17.70 48.69
N CYS A 71 -7.67 -16.66 48.57
CA CYS A 71 -6.43 -16.62 49.33
C CYS A 71 -6.78 -16.40 50.81
N ALA A 72 -6.24 -17.23 51.71
CA ALA A 72 -6.37 -17.04 53.16
C ALA A 72 -5.02 -16.72 53.85
N PRO A 73 -4.26 -15.72 53.39
CA PRO A 73 -3.15 -15.20 54.17
C PRO A 73 -3.70 -14.42 55.38
N ASN A 74 -2.84 -14.10 56.35
CA ASN A 74 -3.25 -13.26 57.48
C ASN A 74 -3.28 -11.78 57.09
N ASP A 75 -4.14 -11.43 56.12
CA ASP A 75 -4.32 -10.07 55.58
C ASP A 75 -5.70 -9.48 55.89
N THR A 76 -6.55 -10.25 56.59
CA THR A 76 -7.95 -9.93 56.95
C THR A 76 -8.90 -9.68 55.77
N HIS A 77 -8.43 -9.79 54.52
CA HIS A 77 -9.22 -9.46 53.34
C HIS A 77 -10.11 -10.62 52.91
N ASN A 78 -9.57 -11.84 52.86
CA ASN A 78 -10.30 -13.05 52.45
C ASN A 78 -11.07 -12.85 51.11
N CYS A 79 -10.40 -12.23 50.13
CA CYS A 79 -10.99 -11.89 48.83
C CYS A 79 -11.17 -13.12 47.93
N ARG A 80 -12.23 -13.08 47.12
CA ARG A 80 -12.60 -14.07 46.10
C ARG A 80 -12.50 -13.45 44.71
#